data_AF-A0A554WY63-F1
#
_entry.id   AF-A0A554WY63-F1
#
_cell.length_a   1.000
_cell.length_b   1.000
_cell.length_c   1.000
_cell.angle_alpha   90.00
_cell.angle_beta   90.00
_cell.angle_gamma   90.00
#
_symmetry.space_group_name_H-M   'P 1'
#
loop_
_entity.id
_entity.type
_entity.pdbx_description
1 polymer ?
#
loop_
_entity_poly.entity_id
_entity_poly.type
_entity_poly.pdbx_seq_one_letter_code
_entity_poly.pdbx_strand_id
1 'polypeptide(L)' 'MQEARADREFCGSAGGIEVQSGRAPQAHPGTAAFAQAFQPQRSLLVGGDGIALETFLLQPVAHWVTCDE' A
#
# COMPACT_ATOMS: atom_id res chain seq x y z
N MET A 1 12.06 -6.67 -28.64
CA MET A 1 13.28 -6.28 -27.92
C MET A 1 12.82 -5.53 -26.67
N GLN A 2 12.48 -6.25 -25.60
CA GLN A 2 12.41 -5.67 -24.26
C GLN A 2 13.64 -6.20 -23.56
N GLU A 3 14.63 -5.32 -23.42
CA GLU A 3 15.90 -5.61 -22.78
C GLU A 3 15.69 -5.93 -21.30
N ALA A 4 16.58 -6.78 -20.81
CA ALA A 4 16.60 -7.28 -19.45
C ALA A 4 16.54 -6.13 -18.44
N ARG A 5 15.54 -6.16 -17.56
CA ARG A 5 15.68 -5.51 -16.24
C ARG A 5 16.51 -6.43 -15.38
N ALA A 6 17.82 -6.30 -15.51
CA ALA A 6 18.79 -6.89 -14.60
C ALA A 6 18.49 -6.42 -13.15
N ASP A 7 18.51 -7.38 -12.24
CA ASP A 7 18.83 -7.23 -10.82
C ASP A 7 18.25 -6.00 -10.08
N ARG A 8 16.92 -5.87 -10.04
CA ARG A 8 16.32 -5.27 -8.83
C ARG A 8 16.41 -6.33 -7.75
N GLU A 9 17.33 -6.15 -6.80
CA GLU A 9 17.21 -6.79 -5.50
C GLU A 9 15.76 -6.62 -5.03
N PHE A 10 15.03 -7.72 -4.88
CA PHE A 10 13.68 -7.66 -4.35
C PHE A 10 13.83 -7.30 -2.87
N CYS A 11 13.76 -6.01 -2.55
CA CYS A 11 13.58 -5.57 -1.18
C CYS A 11 12.23 -6.14 -0.75
N GLY A 12 12.25 -7.16 0.13
CA GLY A 12 11.04 -7.78 0.62
C GLY A 12 10.23 -6.78 1.44
N SER A 13 9.39 -5.98 0.78
CA SER A 13 8.53 -4.99 1.44
C SER A 13 7.15 -5.56 1.68
N ALA A 14 6.71 -5.48 2.93
CA ALA A 14 5.31 -5.66 3.29
C ALA A 14 4.62 -4.29 3.23
N GLY A 15 3.55 -4.17 2.46
CA GLY A 15 2.68 -2.99 2.43
C GLY A 15 1.36 -3.28 3.12
N GLY A 16 0.82 -2.31 3.86
CA GLY A 16 -0.51 -2.40 4.45
C GLY A 16 -1.54 -1.68 3.59
N ILE A 17 -2.64 -2.34 3.22
CA ILE A 17 -3.77 -1.71 2.54
C ILE A 17 -5.05 -2.04 3.32
N GLU A 18 -5.67 -1.01 3.87
CA GLU A 18 -6.97 -1.11 4.53
C GLU A 18 -8.03 -0.47 3.62
N VAL A 19 -9.00 -1.27 3.18
CA VAL A 19 -10.08 -0.84 2.28
C VAL A 19 -11.38 -0.75 3.05
N GLN A 20 -12.06 0.40 2.98
CA GLN A 20 -13.31 0.62 3.69
C GLN A 20 -14.43 1.15 2.78
N SER A 21 -15.61 0.54 2.88
CA SER A 21 -16.78 0.84 2.04
C SER A 21 -17.80 1.81 2.65
N GLY A 22 -17.50 2.39 3.82
CA GLY A 22 -18.39 3.32 4.56
C GLY A 22 -17.56 4.34 5.36
N ARG A 23 -18.21 5.19 6.18
CA ARG A 23 -17.50 6.17 7.02
C ARG A 23 -16.50 5.45 7.94
N ALA A 24 -15.22 5.78 7.83
CA ALA A 24 -14.21 5.21 8.68
C ALA A 24 -14.37 5.68 10.12
N PRO A 25 -14.29 4.77 11.11
CA PRO A 25 -13.88 5.19 12.44
C PRO A 25 -12.56 5.95 12.29
N GLN A 26 -12.37 7.06 13.01
CA GLN A 26 -11.08 7.79 13.02
C GLN A 26 -9.90 6.92 13.48
N ALA A 27 -10.20 5.79 14.14
CA ALA A 27 -9.21 4.80 14.53
C ALA A 27 -9.16 3.66 13.51
N HIS A 28 -7.96 3.36 13.02
CA HIS A 28 -7.66 2.23 12.11
C HIS A 28 -6.86 1.14 12.86
N PRO A 29 -7.50 0.37 13.75
CA PRO A 29 -6.79 -0.58 14.61
C PRO A 29 -6.13 -1.72 13.83
N GLY A 30 -6.67 -2.08 12.66
CA GLY A 30 -6.08 -3.09 11.77
C GLY A 30 -4.74 -2.62 11.21
N THR A 31 -4.72 -1.45 10.56
CA THR A 31 -3.47 -0.85 10.08
C THR A 31 -2.48 -0.58 11.22
N ALA A 32 -2.94 -0.13 12.39
CA ALA A 32 -2.07 0.10 13.54
C ALA A 32 -1.43 -1.19 14.08
N ALA A 33 -2.18 -2.29 14.13
CA ALA A 33 -1.66 -3.60 14.52
C ALA A 33 -0.66 -4.14 13.48
N PHE A 34 -0.99 -4.00 12.19
CA PHE A 34 -0.09 -4.39 11.11
C PHE A 34 1.21 -3.59 11.12
N ALA A 35 1.13 -2.28 11.34
CA ALA A 35 2.30 -1.40 11.41
C ALA A 35 3.26 -1.80 12.54
N GLN A 36 2.72 -2.16 13.71
CA GLN A 36 3.51 -2.64 14.84
C GLN A 36 4.19 -3.99 14.55
N ALA A 37 3.51 -4.91 13.86
CA ALA A 37 4.04 -6.24 13.59
C ALA A 37 5.09 -6.27 12.47
N PHE A 38 4.92 -5.42 11.45
CA PHE A 38 5.67 -5.56 10.20
C PHE A 38 6.48 -4.33 9.78
N GLN A 39 6.32 -3.19 10.47
CA GLN A 39 7.03 -1.94 10.18
C GLN A 39 7.04 -1.61 8.67
N PRO A 40 5.86 -1.60 8.02
CA PRO A 40 5.77 -1.42 6.59
C PRO A 40 6.28 -0.03 6.21
N GLN A 41 6.92 0.05 5.05
CA GLN A 41 7.38 1.33 4.51
C GLN A 41 6.21 2.25 4.14
N ARG A 42 5.08 1.66 3.76
CA ARG A 42 3.86 2.37 3.37
C ARG A 42 2.62 1.68 3.89
N SER A 43 1.69 2.47 4.41
CA SER A 43 0.34 2.06 4.82
C SER A 43 -0.68 2.93 4.11
N LEU A 44 -1.65 2.31 3.45
CA LEU A 44 -2.64 2.98 2.61
C LEU A 44 -4.04 2.73 3.16
N LEU A 45 -4.79 3.81 3.34
CA LEU A 45 -6.24 3.76 3.57
C LEU A 45 -6.94 4.04 2.24
N VAL A 46 -7.83 3.14 1.82
CA VAL A 46 -8.59 3.26 0.56
C VAL A 46 -10.08 3.32 0.89
N GLY A 47 -10.77 4.35 0.41
CA GLY A 47 -12.19 4.60 0.70
C GLY A 47 -12.46 6.02 1.19
N GLY A 48 -13.55 6.20 1.93
CA GLY A 48 -14.15 7.52 2.22
C GLY A 48 -13.26 8.53 2.94
N ASP A 49 -12.26 8.07 3.71
CA ASP A 49 -11.38 8.93 4.50
C ASP A 49 -9.90 8.86 4.04
N GLY A 50 -9.65 8.25 2.86
CA GLY A 50 -8.32 8.03 2.32
C GLY A 50 -8.25 8.17 0.80
N ILE A 51 -7.52 7.28 0.14
CA ILE A 51 -7.41 7.23 -1.33
C ILE A 51 -8.76 6.80 -1.89
N ALA A 52 -9.34 7.60 -2.78
CA ALA A 52 -10.57 7.22 -3.48
C ALA A 52 -10.37 5.89 -4.21
N LEU A 53 -11.35 4.98 -4.11
CA LEU A 53 -11.24 3.62 -4.66
C LEU A 53 -10.87 3.62 -6.16
N GLU A 54 -11.48 4.52 -6.93
CA GLU A 54 -11.19 4.67 -8.37
C GLU A 54 -9.73 5.07 -8.61
N THR A 55 -9.20 6.01 -7.82
CA THR A 55 -7.79 6.44 -7.92
C THR A 55 -6.84 5.30 -7.57
N PHE A 56 -7.17 4.50 -6.55
CA PHE A 56 -6.38 3.34 -6.15
C PHE A 56 -6.30 2.30 -7.28
N LEU A 57 -7.44 1.99 -7.91
CA LEU A 57 -7.55 0.96 -8.96
C LEU A 57 -6.92 1.37 -10.30
N LEU A 58 -6.81 2.68 -10.58
CA LEU A 58 -6.22 3.20 -11.81
C LEU A 58 -4.69 3.10 -11.85
N GLN A 59 -4.05 2.88 -10.70
CA GLN A 59 -2.59 2.76 -10.61
C GLN A 59 -2.17 1.28 -10.52
N PRO A 60 -1.09 0.87 -11.19
CA PRO A 60 -0.53 -0.46 -11.01
C PRO A 60 -0.05 -0.65 -9.56
N VAL A 61 -0.15 -1.86 -9.01
CA VAL A 61 0.21 -2.16 -7.60
C VAL A 61 1.61 -1.67 -7.22
N ALA A 62 2.58 -1.73 -8.15
CA ALA A 62 3.94 -1.26 -7.92
C ALA A 62 4.00 0.23 -7.53
N HIS A 63 3.09 1.06 -8.02
CA HIS A 63 2.99 2.47 -7.63
C HIS A 63 2.83 2.64 -6.11
N TRP A 64 2.09 1.71 -5.48
CA TRP A 64 1.68 1.76 -4.09
C TRP A 64 2.66 1.09 -3.10
N VAL A 65 3.37 0.05 -3.54
CA VAL A 65 4.12 -0.84 -2.61
C VAL A 65 5.63 -0.87 -2.81
N THR A 66 6.15 -0.18 -3.82
CA THR A 66 7.61 -0.17 -4.08
C THR A 66 8.35 0.59 -2.97
N CYS A 67 9.54 0.15 -2.59
CA CYS A 67 10.43 0.93 -1.72
C CYS A 67 11.00 2.09 -2.54
N ASP A 68 11.03 3.31 -2.01
CA ASP A 68 11.97 4.32 -2.51
C ASP A 68 13.40 3.84 -2.19
N GLU A 69 14.37 4.17 -3.04
CA GLU A 69 15.80 3.80 -2.88
C GLU A 69 16.44 4.44 -1.64
#